data_AF-A0A0M4DUV6-F1
#
_entry.id   AF-A0A0M4DUV6-F1
#
_cell.length_a   1.000
_cell.length_b   1.000
_cell.length_c   1.000
_cell.angle_alpha   90.00
_cell.angle_beta   90.00
_cell.angle_gamma   90.00
#
_symmetry.space_group_name_H-M   'P 1'
#
loop_
_entity.id
_entity.type
_entity.pdbx_description
1 polymer ?
#
loop_
_entity_poly.entity_id
_entity_poly.type
_entity_poly.pdbx_seq_one_letter_code
_entity_poly.pdbx_strand_id
1 'polypeptide(L)'
;MAEKAGSSSGTTGTGPEEPPRSADLKGGPGHTVLLALVLAVPVTKVAYTVGGGGAARDVFVGMEPANWPDVLIGMVLTDPLLASVLAVVVSRVVFALFAARGAVPVGGGFWAVVQRVALTVVNPIAVGVVDACFFGPWWGLGTGLAAYALRKGVVVECRTGRRRPHGHRAGRPATAGAHHEGDGRPSPGLRRVAALEQWVALGLTTVALPALCFVSALDGQAWTSIVRCQVTDGTRSESNRLIELGRKGNGVVGWNLDTEEISNGLGCTGEESLYVREPWWRG
;
A
#
# COMPACT_ATOMS: atom_id res chain seq x y z
N MET A 1 25.66 74.46 11.73
CA MET A 1 25.51 73.37 10.75
C MET A 1 26.14 72.14 11.36
N ALA A 2 25.35 71.08 11.50
CA ALA A 2 25.58 69.97 12.42
C ALA A 2 26.60 68.95 11.89
N GLU A 3 27.60 68.63 12.71
CA GLU A 3 28.57 67.57 12.48
C GLU A 3 28.48 66.55 13.64
N LYS A 4 28.23 65.30 13.24
CA LYS A 4 28.40 64.00 13.94
C LYS A 4 28.24 63.95 15.47
N ALA A 5 27.08 63.41 15.88
CA ALA A 5 26.98 62.59 17.08
C ALA A 5 27.17 61.11 16.71
N GLY A 6 28.07 60.43 17.41
CA GLY A 6 28.31 58.99 17.27
C GLY A 6 29.03 58.46 18.51
N SER A 7 28.33 58.42 19.63
CA SER A 7 28.79 57.80 20.87
C SER A 7 28.29 56.36 20.96
N SER A 8 29.27 55.46 21.12
CA SER A 8 29.32 54.32 22.04
C SER A 8 28.27 53.19 22.01
N SER A 9 28.86 51.99 21.98
CA SER A 9 28.56 50.82 22.83
C SER A 9 27.48 49.83 22.40
N GLY A 10 27.81 48.54 22.55
CA GLY A 10 26.80 47.48 22.59
C GLY A 10 27.27 46.12 22.09
N THR A 11 28.32 45.55 22.66
CA THR A 11 28.55 44.10 22.62
C THR A 11 27.46 43.41 23.45
N THR A 12 26.65 42.53 22.86
CA THR A 12 26.10 41.31 23.47
C THR A 12 25.21 40.59 22.46
N GLY A 13 25.41 39.27 22.29
CA GLY A 13 24.41 38.43 21.63
C GLY A 13 24.95 37.19 20.94
N THR A 14 25.69 36.35 21.65
CA THR A 14 25.82 34.93 21.28
C THR A 14 24.45 34.27 21.37
N GLY A 15 23.88 33.91 20.22
CA GLY A 15 22.91 32.83 20.12
C GLY A 15 23.40 31.91 19.00
N PRO A 16 23.63 30.61 19.24
CA PRO A 16 23.74 29.68 18.13
C PRO A 16 22.37 29.72 17.43
N GLU A 17 22.35 30.11 16.14
CA GLU A 17 21.18 29.84 15.31
C GLU A 17 20.94 28.33 15.39
N GLU A 18 19.83 27.98 16.06
CA GLU A 18 19.33 26.62 16.10
C GLU A 18 19.28 26.09 14.67
N PRO A 19 19.86 24.91 14.38
CA PRO A 19 19.66 24.30 13.08
C PRO A 19 18.15 24.16 12.85
N PRO A 20 17.61 24.55 11.68
CA PRO A 20 16.19 24.39 11.43
C PRO A 20 15.82 22.91 11.63
N ARG A 21 14.98 22.71 12.65
CA ARG A 21 14.35 21.46 13.04
C ARG A 21 14.09 20.57 11.83
N SER A 22 14.70 19.40 11.87
CA SER A 22 14.24 18.16 11.26
C SER A 22 12.71 18.04 11.30
N ALA A 23 12.03 18.36 10.22
CA ALA A 23 10.60 18.09 10.05
C ALA A 23 10.17 18.20 8.58
N ASP A 24 10.42 17.14 7.79
CA ASP A 24 9.36 16.62 6.90
C ASP A 24 9.63 15.19 6.41
N LEU A 25 9.90 14.28 7.37
CA LEU A 25 9.79 12.83 7.14
C LEU A 25 8.35 12.34 7.42
N LYS A 26 7.34 13.17 7.16
CA LYS A 26 5.93 12.81 7.37
C LYS A 26 5.37 12.24 6.07
N GLY A 27 5.28 10.91 6.02
CA GLY A 27 4.47 10.22 5.03
C GLY A 27 3.07 10.83 5.01
N GLY A 28 2.56 11.17 3.82
CA GLY A 28 1.24 11.77 3.68
C GLY A 28 0.12 10.89 4.25
N PRO A 29 -1.12 11.40 4.38
CA PRO A 29 -2.25 10.72 5.02
C PRO A 29 -2.53 9.30 4.50
N GLY A 30 -2.11 8.96 3.27
CA GLY A 30 -2.17 7.59 2.77
C GLY A 30 -1.29 6.59 3.52
N HIS A 31 -0.12 6.99 4.03
CA HIS A 31 0.77 6.07 4.76
C HIS A 31 0.19 5.67 6.11
N THR A 32 -0.43 6.60 6.82
CA THR A 32 -1.09 6.31 8.11
C THR A 32 -2.30 5.40 7.92
N VAL A 33 -3.09 5.63 6.86
CA VAL A 33 -4.22 4.76 6.52
C VAL A 33 -3.74 3.36 6.15
N LEU A 34 -2.73 3.24 5.29
CA LEU A 34 -2.17 1.93 4.90
C LEU A 34 -1.63 1.17 6.11
N LEU A 35 -0.88 1.83 7.00
CA LEU A 35 -0.38 1.20 8.21
C LEU A 35 -1.51 0.74 9.13
N ALA A 36 -2.55 1.58 9.30
CA ALA A 36 -3.72 1.22 10.09
C ALA A 36 -4.45 0.00 9.50
N LEU A 37 -4.61 -0.06 8.17
CA LEU A 37 -5.23 -1.21 7.49
C LEU A 37 -4.40 -2.48 7.68
N VAL A 38 -3.08 -2.41 7.46
CA VAL A 38 -2.18 -3.55 7.62
C VAL A 38 -2.26 -4.16 9.02
N LEU A 39 -2.53 -3.36 10.05
CA LEU A 39 -2.68 -3.85 11.43
C LEU A 39 -4.12 -4.28 11.78
N ALA A 40 -5.12 -3.49 11.40
CA ALA A 40 -6.51 -3.72 11.82
C ALA A 40 -7.20 -4.83 11.03
N VAL A 41 -6.90 -4.93 9.72
CA VAL A 41 -7.60 -5.84 8.81
C VAL A 41 -7.33 -7.32 9.13
N PRO A 42 -6.08 -7.76 9.38
CA PRO A 42 -5.81 -9.15 9.75
C PRO A 42 -6.51 -9.56 11.04
N VAL A 43 -6.46 -8.69 12.04
CA VAL A 43 -7.11 -8.93 13.34
C VAL A 43 -8.62 -9.05 13.16
N THR A 44 -9.21 -8.19 12.32
CA THR A 44 -10.64 -8.24 12.01
C THR A 44 -11.01 -9.52 11.27
N LYS A 45 -10.23 -9.92 10.24
CA LYS A 45 -10.43 -11.15 9.47
C LYS A 45 -10.40 -12.38 10.38
N VAL A 46 -9.38 -12.50 11.22
CA VAL A 46 -9.24 -13.62 12.16
C VAL A 46 -10.39 -13.61 13.17
N ALA A 47 -10.67 -12.48 13.82
CA ALA A 47 -11.73 -12.40 14.82
C ALA A 47 -13.13 -12.70 14.23
N TYR A 48 -13.40 -12.31 12.99
CA TYR A 48 -14.67 -12.62 12.34
C TYR A 48 -14.81 -14.09 11.99
N THR A 49 -13.74 -14.72 11.51
CA THR A 49 -13.73 -16.11 11.02
C THR A 49 -13.74 -17.14 12.15
N VAL A 50 -12.88 -16.96 13.17
CA VAL A 50 -12.73 -17.95 14.26
C VAL A 50 -13.46 -17.57 15.53
N GLY A 51 -13.96 -16.33 15.62
CA GLY A 51 -14.53 -15.76 16.84
C GLY A 51 -13.58 -14.77 17.52
N GLY A 52 -14.16 -13.80 18.24
CA GLY A 52 -13.40 -12.78 18.96
C GLY A 52 -12.77 -13.30 20.27
N GLY A 53 -11.95 -12.46 20.90
CA GLY A 53 -11.40 -12.74 22.23
C GLY A 53 -10.36 -13.86 22.24
N GLY A 54 -10.61 -14.92 23.03
CA GLY A 54 -9.69 -16.04 23.24
C GLY A 54 -9.34 -16.77 21.94
N ALA A 55 -10.36 -17.10 21.13
CA ALA A 55 -10.17 -17.80 19.86
C ALA A 55 -9.22 -17.07 18.91
N ALA A 56 -9.42 -15.77 18.68
CA ALA A 56 -8.53 -14.97 17.86
C ALA A 56 -7.09 -14.95 18.40
N ARG A 57 -6.93 -14.82 19.73
CA ARG A 57 -5.61 -14.84 20.37
C ARG A 57 -4.91 -16.19 20.15
N ASP A 58 -5.63 -17.28 20.34
CA ASP A 58 -5.09 -18.63 20.20
C ASP A 58 -4.66 -18.87 18.75
N VAL A 59 -5.44 -18.44 17.77
CA VAL A 59 -5.05 -18.48 16.36
C VAL A 59 -3.78 -17.67 16.09
N PHE A 60 -3.66 -16.44 16.57
CA PHE A 60 -2.43 -15.65 16.38
C PHE A 60 -1.20 -16.30 17.02
N VAL A 61 -1.37 -16.97 18.16
CA VAL A 61 -0.28 -17.73 18.79
C VAL A 61 0.03 -18.99 17.99
N GLY A 62 -0.99 -19.71 17.52
CA GLY A 62 -0.88 -20.95 16.77
C GLY A 62 -0.29 -20.80 15.37
N MET A 63 -0.59 -19.69 14.69
CA MET A 63 0.05 -19.30 13.42
C MET A 63 1.52 -18.94 13.60
N GLU A 64 1.97 -18.63 14.82
CA GLU A 64 3.23 -17.97 15.14
C GLU A 64 3.26 -16.50 14.65
N PRO A 65 3.84 -15.57 15.44
CA PRO A 65 3.86 -14.14 15.10
C PRO A 65 4.63 -13.77 13.82
N ALA A 66 5.30 -14.71 13.15
CA ALA A 66 5.96 -14.47 11.87
C ALA A 66 4.99 -14.60 10.68
N ASN A 67 3.94 -15.41 10.83
CA ASN A 67 3.05 -15.80 9.72
C ASN A 67 1.74 -14.99 9.67
N TRP A 68 1.56 -14.00 10.55
CA TRP A 68 0.40 -13.10 10.46
C TRP A 68 0.23 -12.37 9.12
N PRO A 69 1.30 -12.04 8.33
CA PRO A 69 1.12 -11.44 7.01
C PRO A 69 0.38 -12.36 6.04
N ASP A 70 0.39 -13.67 6.27
CA ASP A 70 -0.31 -14.65 5.44
C ASP A 70 -1.82 -14.42 5.43
N VAL A 71 -2.37 -13.77 6.48
CA VAL A 71 -3.77 -13.34 6.50
C VAL A 71 -4.05 -12.31 5.40
N LEU A 72 -3.19 -11.30 5.25
CA LEU A 72 -3.34 -10.29 4.20
C LEU A 72 -3.11 -10.89 2.82
N ILE A 73 -2.10 -11.75 2.69
CA ILE A 73 -1.78 -12.44 1.44
C ILE A 73 -2.97 -13.28 1.01
N GLY A 74 -3.53 -14.06 1.94
CA GLY A 74 -4.74 -14.84 1.75
C GLY A 74 -5.91 -14.04 1.22
N MET A 75 -6.23 -12.93 1.90
CA MET A 75 -7.31 -12.02 1.47
C MET A 75 -7.09 -11.46 0.07
N VAL A 76 -5.85 -11.08 -0.25
CA VAL A 76 -5.49 -10.58 -1.58
C VAL A 76 -5.61 -11.70 -2.62
N LEU A 77 -5.27 -12.94 -2.29
CA LEU A 77 -5.36 -14.07 -3.22
C LEU A 77 -6.79 -14.56 -3.45
N THR A 78 -7.72 -14.33 -2.53
CA THR A 78 -9.12 -14.76 -2.66
C THR A 78 -10.04 -13.69 -3.23
N ASP A 79 -9.74 -12.40 -3.06
CA ASP A 79 -10.55 -11.30 -3.57
C ASP A 79 -9.85 -10.56 -4.74
N PRO A 80 -10.29 -10.77 -5.99
CA PRO A 80 -9.68 -10.15 -7.17
C PRO A 80 -9.78 -8.63 -7.14
N LEU A 81 -10.88 -8.07 -6.62
CA LEU A 81 -11.13 -6.65 -6.66
C LEU A 81 -10.28 -5.92 -5.60
N LEU A 82 -10.14 -6.51 -4.42
CA LEU A 82 -9.19 -6.05 -3.40
C LEU A 82 -7.76 -6.08 -3.95
N ALA A 83 -7.36 -7.19 -4.58
CA ALA A 83 -6.03 -7.35 -5.16
C ALA A 83 -5.72 -6.26 -6.19
N SER A 84 -6.61 -6.05 -7.15
CA SER A 84 -6.45 -5.06 -8.21
C SER A 84 -6.35 -3.63 -7.67
N VAL A 85 -7.24 -3.25 -6.74
CA VAL A 85 -7.21 -1.91 -6.13
C VAL A 85 -5.92 -1.71 -5.32
N LEU A 86 -5.52 -2.69 -4.51
CA LEU A 86 -4.28 -2.62 -3.74
C LEU A 86 -3.07 -2.49 -4.67
N ALA A 87 -3.02 -3.27 -5.75
CA ALA A 87 -1.90 -3.25 -6.68
C ALA A 87 -1.79 -1.90 -7.41
N VAL A 88 -2.91 -1.27 -7.75
CA VAL A 88 -2.96 0.11 -8.27
C VAL A 88 -2.43 1.12 -7.24
N VAL A 89 -2.89 1.03 -5.98
CA VAL A 89 -2.43 1.92 -4.89
C VAL A 89 -0.93 1.76 -4.65
N VAL A 90 -0.43 0.54 -4.50
CA VAL A 90 0.99 0.23 -4.28
C VAL A 90 1.83 0.71 -5.47
N SER A 91 1.40 0.43 -6.70
CA SER A 91 2.03 0.92 -7.93
C SER A 91 2.20 2.44 -7.91
N ARG A 92 1.21 3.18 -7.43
CA ARG A 92 1.25 4.64 -7.31
C ARG A 92 2.18 5.10 -6.18
N VAL A 93 2.07 4.51 -4.99
CA VAL A 93 2.89 4.88 -3.82
C VAL A 93 4.36 4.67 -4.11
N VAL A 94 4.72 3.51 -4.67
CA VAL A 94 6.10 3.19 -5.08
C VAL A 94 6.62 4.22 -6.08
N PHE A 95 5.83 4.57 -7.10
CA PHE A 95 6.20 5.61 -8.06
C PHE A 95 6.40 6.97 -7.40
N ALA A 96 5.49 7.39 -6.51
CA ALA A 96 5.57 8.66 -5.81
C ALA A 96 6.81 8.74 -4.90
N LEU A 97 7.18 7.63 -4.26
CA LEU A 97 8.39 7.50 -3.43
C LEU A 97 9.67 7.59 -4.27
N PHE A 98 9.76 6.87 -5.39
CA PHE A 98 10.91 6.97 -6.30
C PHE A 98 11.04 8.36 -6.92
N ALA A 99 9.91 8.99 -7.27
CA ALA A 99 9.88 10.37 -7.76
C ALA A 99 10.34 11.36 -6.68
N ALA A 100 9.99 11.16 -5.41
CA ALA A 100 10.44 11.99 -4.28
C ALA A 100 11.94 11.81 -3.97
N ARG A 101 12.47 10.60 -4.16
CA ARG A 101 13.91 10.29 -3.95
C ARG A 101 14.83 10.72 -5.10
N GLY A 102 14.31 11.42 -6.10
CA GLY A 102 15.12 11.94 -7.21
C GLY A 102 15.61 10.88 -8.20
N ALA A 103 15.07 9.65 -8.16
CA ALA A 103 15.44 8.56 -9.06
C ALA A 103 14.89 8.72 -10.49
N VAL A 104 14.20 9.83 -10.78
CA VAL A 104 13.72 10.17 -12.12
C VAL A 104 14.77 11.07 -12.78
N PRO A 105 15.53 10.59 -13.77
CA PRO A 105 16.63 11.34 -14.36
C PRO A 105 16.09 12.60 -15.03
N VAL A 106 16.48 13.79 -14.54
CA VAL A 106 16.05 15.11 -15.07
C VAL A 106 16.84 15.57 -16.31
N GLY A 107 17.85 14.79 -16.74
CA GLY A 107 18.68 15.12 -17.91
C GLY A 107 17.94 15.08 -19.24
N GLY A 108 18.31 15.97 -20.16
CA GLY A 108 17.84 15.98 -21.55
C GLY A 108 18.62 14.98 -22.40
N GLY A 109 17.93 14.04 -23.03
CA GLY A 109 18.52 13.05 -23.93
C GLY A 109 17.54 11.94 -24.25
N PHE A 110 17.61 11.36 -25.46
CA PHE A 110 16.73 10.27 -25.91
C PHE A 110 16.73 9.09 -24.92
N TRP A 111 17.89 8.71 -24.40
CA TRP A 111 18.02 7.65 -23.39
C TRP A 111 17.33 7.95 -22.06
N ALA A 112 17.37 9.20 -21.60
CA ALA A 112 16.64 9.61 -20.39
C ALA A 112 15.12 9.62 -20.60
N VAL A 113 14.66 9.91 -21.82
CA VAL A 113 13.24 9.81 -22.20
C VAL A 113 12.80 8.35 -22.26
N VAL A 114 13.58 7.48 -22.89
CA VAL A 114 13.32 6.03 -22.95
C VAL A 114 13.28 5.43 -21.54
N GLN A 115 14.23 5.78 -20.66
CA GLN A 115 14.26 5.28 -19.28
C GLN A 115 13.05 5.77 -18.46
N ARG A 116 12.60 7.02 -18.63
CA ARG A 116 11.37 7.52 -18.00
C ARG A 116 10.11 6.82 -18.54
N VAL A 117 10.04 6.59 -19.85
CA VAL A 117 8.92 5.86 -20.46
C VAL A 117 8.90 4.40 -19.99
N ALA A 118 10.06 3.75 -19.92
CA ALA A 118 10.18 2.40 -19.38
C ALA A 118 9.72 2.33 -17.92
N LEU A 119 10.20 3.22 -17.04
CA LEU A 119 9.80 3.23 -15.61
C LEU A 119 8.31 3.54 -15.40
N THR A 120 7.70 4.30 -16.30
CA THR A 120 6.26 4.62 -16.22
C THR A 120 5.37 3.47 -16.68
N VAL A 121 5.81 2.69 -17.67
CA VAL A 121 5.04 1.61 -18.32
C VAL A 121 5.29 0.24 -17.68
N VAL A 122 6.50 -0.06 -17.25
CA VAL A 122 6.88 -1.40 -16.75
C VAL A 122 6.07 -1.79 -15.52
N ASN A 123 5.86 -0.87 -14.57
CA ASN A 123 5.19 -1.23 -13.32
C ASN A 123 3.67 -1.50 -13.47
N PRO A 124 2.88 -0.72 -14.25
CA PRO A 124 1.51 -1.10 -14.61
C PRO A 124 1.41 -2.44 -15.32
N ILE A 125 2.34 -2.72 -16.24
CA ILE A 125 2.38 -4.02 -16.94
C ILE A 125 2.66 -5.13 -15.94
N ALA A 126 3.67 -4.99 -15.08
CA ALA A 126 4.02 -5.99 -14.09
C ALA A 126 2.83 -6.30 -13.16
N VAL A 127 2.16 -5.27 -12.65
CA VAL A 127 0.97 -5.42 -11.83
C VAL A 127 -0.18 -6.10 -12.59
N GLY A 128 -0.43 -5.70 -13.84
CA GLY A 128 -1.45 -6.35 -14.66
C GLY A 128 -1.13 -7.82 -14.97
N VAL A 129 0.14 -8.18 -15.16
CA VAL A 129 0.56 -9.58 -15.34
C VAL A 129 0.34 -10.39 -14.07
N VAL A 130 0.67 -9.84 -12.90
CA VAL A 130 0.40 -10.52 -11.62
C VAL A 130 -1.09 -10.81 -11.46
N ASP A 131 -1.95 -9.80 -11.64
CA ASP A 131 -3.40 -9.99 -11.56
C ASP A 131 -3.93 -10.95 -12.63
N ALA A 132 -3.35 -10.94 -13.84
CA ALA A 132 -3.71 -11.88 -14.89
C ALA A 132 -3.41 -13.34 -14.50
N CYS A 133 -2.29 -13.57 -13.81
CA CYS A 133 -1.88 -14.90 -13.36
C CYS A 133 -2.80 -15.46 -12.27
N PHE A 134 -3.28 -14.61 -11.35
CA PHE A 134 -4.12 -15.07 -10.23
C PHE A 134 -5.62 -15.09 -10.57
N PHE A 135 -6.13 -14.08 -11.29
CA PHE A 135 -7.56 -13.87 -11.47
C PHE A 135 -8.03 -13.95 -12.92
N GLY A 136 -7.10 -14.11 -13.85
CA GLY A 136 -7.37 -14.25 -15.27
C GLY A 136 -7.17 -12.97 -16.08
N PRO A 137 -7.14 -13.09 -17.41
CA PRO A 137 -6.61 -12.06 -18.31
C PRO A 137 -7.38 -10.74 -18.28
N TRP A 138 -8.70 -10.77 -18.02
CA TRP A 138 -9.52 -9.54 -17.97
C TRP A 138 -9.25 -8.69 -16.74
N TRP A 139 -9.00 -9.30 -15.58
CA TRP A 139 -8.60 -8.60 -14.37
C TRP A 139 -7.24 -7.94 -14.58
N GLY A 140 -6.26 -8.69 -15.07
CA GLY A 140 -4.94 -8.15 -15.37
C GLY A 140 -4.95 -6.98 -16.35
N LEU A 141 -5.77 -7.07 -17.41
CA LEU A 141 -5.94 -5.99 -18.37
C LEU A 141 -6.59 -4.76 -17.72
N GLY A 142 -7.65 -4.95 -16.93
CA GLY A 142 -8.32 -3.88 -16.20
C GLY A 142 -7.37 -3.15 -15.23
N THR A 143 -6.65 -3.90 -14.40
CA THR A 143 -5.71 -3.37 -13.41
C THR A 143 -4.55 -2.64 -14.09
N GLY A 144 -3.97 -3.23 -15.13
CA GLY A 144 -2.88 -2.63 -15.88
C GLY A 144 -3.29 -1.29 -16.52
N LEU A 145 -4.49 -1.24 -17.13
CA LEU A 145 -5.04 -0.02 -17.71
C LEU A 145 -5.35 1.04 -16.65
N ALA A 146 -5.95 0.66 -15.52
CA ALA A 146 -6.25 1.57 -14.42
C ALA A 146 -4.95 2.17 -13.82
N ALA A 147 -3.95 1.32 -13.55
CA ALA A 147 -2.64 1.74 -13.07
C ALA A 147 -1.93 2.65 -14.08
N TYR A 148 -2.03 2.36 -15.37
CA TYR A 148 -1.46 3.19 -16.43
C TYR A 148 -2.14 4.55 -16.54
N ALA A 149 -3.47 4.60 -16.50
CA ALA A 149 -4.26 5.83 -16.55
C ALA A 149 -3.95 6.76 -15.38
N LEU A 150 -3.87 6.21 -14.17
CA LEU A 150 -3.50 6.96 -12.96
C LEU A 150 -2.04 7.45 -12.99
N ARG A 151 -1.16 6.82 -13.78
CA ARG A 151 0.22 7.31 -13.97
C ARG A 151 0.34 8.38 -15.04
N LYS A 152 -0.47 8.30 -16.10
CA LYS A 152 -0.48 9.29 -17.19
C LYS A 152 -0.80 10.70 -16.68
N GLY A 153 -1.69 10.84 -15.70
CA GLY A 153 -1.99 12.14 -15.12
C GLY A 153 -0.81 12.72 -14.30
N VAL A 154 0.00 11.88 -13.63
CA VAL A 154 1.24 12.32 -12.96
C VAL A 154 2.32 12.78 -13.95
N VAL A 155 2.40 12.17 -15.13
CA VAL A 155 3.35 12.60 -16.17
C VAL A 155 2.97 13.96 -16.74
N VAL A 156 1.67 14.27 -16.83
CA VAL A 156 1.19 15.63 -17.15
C VAL A 156 1.56 16.62 -16.05
N GLU A 157 1.52 16.21 -14.78
CA GLU A 157 1.89 17.05 -13.63
C GLU A 157 3.41 17.32 -13.51
N CYS A 158 4.26 16.33 -13.83
CA CYS A 158 5.71 16.52 -13.91
C CYS A 158 6.13 17.39 -15.11
N ARG A 159 5.39 17.32 -16.23
CA ARG A 159 5.62 18.19 -17.40
C ARG A 159 5.17 19.64 -17.15
N THR A 160 4.36 19.88 -16.11
CA THR A 160 3.81 21.20 -15.76
C THR A 160 4.46 21.83 -14.52
N GLY A 161 5.59 21.28 -14.05
CA GLY A 161 6.54 22.00 -13.19
C GLY A 161 6.12 22.20 -11.74
N ARG A 162 5.19 21.40 -11.18
CA ARG A 162 4.73 21.59 -9.79
C ARG A 162 5.56 20.88 -8.72
N ARG A 163 6.45 19.94 -9.07
CA ARG A 163 7.53 19.47 -8.18
C ARG A 163 8.85 20.12 -8.57
N ARG A 164 9.10 21.34 -8.09
CA ARG A 164 10.47 21.86 -8.00
C ARG A 164 11.19 21.04 -6.91
N PRO A 165 12.30 20.34 -7.21
CA PRO A 165 13.26 20.01 -6.17
C PRO A 165 13.67 21.34 -5.54
N HIS A 166 13.44 21.52 -4.25
CA HIS A 166 14.07 22.61 -3.51
C HIS A 166 15.55 22.28 -3.39
N GLY A 167 16.29 22.49 -4.49
CA GLY A 167 17.75 22.43 -4.55
C GLY A 167 18.30 23.84 -4.63
N HIS A 168 19.09 24.21 -3.62
CA HIS A 168 19.69 25.52 -3.38
C HIS A 168 20.22 26.24 -4.63
N ARG A 169 19.66 27.41 -4.94
CA ARG A 169 20.29 28.41 -5.80
C ARG A 169 21.12 29.34 -4.92
N ALA A 170 22.37 28.95 -4.66
CA ALA A 170 23.38 29.90 -4.18
C ALA A 170 23.65 30.92 -5.29
N GLY A 171 23.77 32.18 -4.89
CA GLY A 171 23.67 33.36 -5.75
C GLY A 171 24.73 33.45 -6.86
N ARG A 172 24.29 33.93 -8.02
CA ARG A 172 25.14 34.64 -8.98
C ARG A 172 24.25 35.60 -9.79
N PRO A 173 24.48 36.93 -9.75
CA PRO A 173 23.78 37.84 -10.63
C PRO A 173 24.39 37.72 -12.03
N ALA A 174 23.59 37.24 -12.99
CA ALA A 174 23.99 37.17 -14.39
C ALA A 174 23.23 38.25 -15.17
N THR A 175 24.03 39.01 -15.91
CA THR A 175 23.76 40.13 -16.81
C THR A 175 22.69 39.87 -17.86
N ALA A 176 22.05 40.96 -18.29
CA ALA A 176 21.05 41.06 -19.34
C ALA A 176 21.46 40.39 -20.67
N GLY A 177 20.52 39.72 -21.32
CA GLY A 177 20.62 39.19 -22.69
C GLY A 177 19.46 38.25 -23.03
N ALA A 178 18.59 38.68 -23.94
CA ALA A 178 17.31 38.08 -24.30
C ALA A 178 17.40 36.71 -25.01
N HIS A 179 16.45 35.80 -24.72
CA HIS A 179 15.47 35.23 -25.69
C HIS A 179 14.70 34.02 -25.13
N HIS A 180 13.39 34.01 -25.42
CA HIS A 180 12.37 32.98 -25.18
C HIS A 180 11.82 32.79 -23.75
N GLU A 181 11.00 33.76 -23.33
CA GLU A 181 9.83 33.52 -22.49
C GLU A 181 8.86 32.56 -23.20
N GLY A 182 8.97 31.28 -22.88
CA GLY A 182 7.89 30.31 -23.00
C GLY A 182 7.27 30.11 -21.63
N ASP A 183 6.64 31.15 -21.08
CA ASP A 183 5.94 31.10 -19.79
C ASP A 183 4.64 30.29 -19.98
N GLY A 184 4.80 28.97 -20.07
CA GLY A 184 3.75 28.02 -20.35
C GLY A 184 2.83 27.85 -19.15
N ARG A 185 1.91 28.81 -18.94
CA ARG A 185 0.77 28.61 -18.05
C ARG A 185 0.02 27.35 -18.51
N PRO A 186 -0.11 26.30 -17.67
CA PRO A 186 -0.81 25.09 -18.06
C PRO A 186 -2.28 25.43 -18.33
N SER A 187 -2.82 24.90 -19.43
CA SER A 187 -4.20 25.13 -19.84
C SER A 187 -5.17 24.70 -18.72
N PRO A 188 -6.30 25.42 -18.53
CA PRO A 188 -7.24 25.15 -17.44
C PRO A 188 -7.82 23.72 -17.47
N GLY A 189 -7.88 23.09 -18.65
CA GLY A 189 -8.27 21.68 -18.80
C GLY A 189 -7.31 20.71 -18.12
N LEU A 190 -6.00 20.91 -18.27
CA LEU A 190 -4.98 20.02 -17.69
C LEU A 190 -4.95 20.11 -16.15
N ARG A 191 -5.24 21.29 -15.58
CA ARG A 191 -5.37 21.46 -14.11
C ARG A 191 -6.56 20.70 -13.54
N ARG A 192 -7.69 20.67 -14.27
CA ARG A 192 -8.89 19.93 -13.85
C ARG A 192 -8.66 18.42 -13.89
N VAL A 193 -7.93 17.93 -14.90
CA VAL A 193 -7.59 16.50 -15.02
C VAL A 193 -6.66 16.06 -13.89
N ALA A 194 -5.61 16.84 -13.56
CA ALA A 194 -4.72 16.53 -12.46
C ALA A 194 -5.43 16.56 -11.09
N ALA A 195 -6.32 17.54 -10.88
CA ALA A 195 -7.13 17.59 -9.66
C ALA A 195 -8.03 16.35 -9.54
N LEU A 196 -8.71 15.97 -10.63
CA LEU A 196 -9.56 14.79 -10.67
C LEU A 196 -8.76 13.51 -10.39
N GLU A 197 -7.58 13.35 -10.98
CA GLU A 197 -6.71 12.21 -10.71
C GLU A 197 -6.27 12.13 -9.24
N GLN A 198 -5.91 13.26 -8.63
CA GLN A 198 -5.56 13.30 -7.21
C GLN A 198 -6.75 12.96 -6.32
N TRP A 199 -7.96 13.42 -6.67
CA TRP A 199 -9.19 13.03 -5.97
C TRP A 199 -9.51 11.54 -6.12
N VAL A 200 -9.33 10.98 -7.33
CA VAL A 200 -9.52 9.54 -7.57
C VAL A 200 -8.51 8.73 -6.77
N ALA A 201 -7.23 9.10 -6.80
CA ALA A 201 -6.20 8.40 -6.04
C ALA A 201 -6.42 8.51 -4.52
N LEU A 202 -6.85 9.67 -4.04
CA LEU A 202 -7.22 9.86 -2.65
C LEU A 202 -8.41 8.98 -2.29
N GLY A 203 -9.50 9.04 -3.07
CA GLY A 203 -10.68 8.19 -2.88
C GLY A 203 -10.35 6.70 -2.91
N LEU A 204 -9.47 6.27 -3.82
CA LEU A 204 -9.02 4.88 -3.91
C LEU A 204 -8.30 4.44 -2.63
N THR A 205 -7.43 5.31 -2.09
CA THR A 205 -6.59 4.97 -0.92
C THR A 205 -7.31 5.14 0.41
N THR A 206 -8.15 6.17 0.54
CA THR A 206 -8.78 6.55 1.81
C THR A 206 -10.22 6.06 1.97
N VAL A 207 -10.86 5.61 0.88
CA VAL A 207 -12.25 5.13 0.90
C VAL A 207 -12.35 3.73 0.33
N ALA A 208 -12.01 3.54 -0.95
CA ALA A 208 -12.23 2.28 -1.64
C ALA A 208 -11.41 1.14 -1.00
N LEU A 209 -10.09 1.34 -0.83
CA LEU A 209 -9.22 0.32 -0.25
C LEU A 209 -9.65 -0.08 1.17
N PRO A 210 -9.88 0.85 2.13
CA PRO A 210 -10.43 0.50 3.43
C PRO A 210 -11.74 -0.29 3.35
N ALA A 211 -12.70 0.18 2.55
CA ALA A 211 -13.99 -0.48 2.42
C ALA A 211 -13.84 -1.92 1.91
N LEU A 212 -13.02 -2.11 0.88
CA LEU A 212 -12.75 -3.44 0.31
C LEU A 212 -12.03 -4.35 1.29
N CYS A 213 -11.04 -3.84 2.02
CA CYS A 213 -10.37 -4.60 3.07
C CYS A 213 -11.35 -5.09 4.13
N PHE A 214 -12.29 -4.25 4.59
CA PHE A 214 -13.28 -4.66 5.59
C PHE A 214 -14.36 -5.58 5.02
N VAL A 215 -14.80 -5.37 3.78
CA VAL A 215 -15.74 -6.30 3.11
C VAL A 215 -15.11 -7.69 2.98
N SER A 216 -13.86 -7.77 2.53
CA SER A 216 -13.09 -9.02 2.46
C SER A 216 -12.76 -9.60 3.84
N ALA A 217 -12.58 -8.75 4.86
CA ALA A 217 -12.36 -9.21 6.24
C ALA A 217 -13.59 -9.89 6.85
N LEU A 218 -14.78 -9.50 6.40
CA LEU A 218 -16.07 -9.89 6.98
C LEU A 218 -16.88 -10.81 6.05
N ASP A 219 -16.23 -11.42 5.07
CA ASP A 219 -16.84 -12.28 4.05
C ASP A 219 -17.19 -13.71 4.53
N GLY A 220 -16.75 -14.08 5.74
CA GLY A 220 -16.95 -15.41 6.31
C GLY A 220 -16.05 -16.51 5.74
N GLN A 221 -15.11 -16.16 4.84
CA GLN A 221 -14.11 -17.08 4.31
C GLN A 221 -12.84 -17.09 5.17
N ALA A 222 -12.20 -18.25 5.29
CA ALA A 222 -10.86 -18.36 5.84
C ALA A 222 -9.84 -17.63 4.94
N TRP A 223 -8.76 -17.12 5.54
CA TRP A 223 -7.65 -16.51 4.79
C TRP A 223 -6.68 -17.54 4.20
N THR A 224 -6.82 -18.81 4.58
CA THR A 224 -5.94 -19.91 4.20
C THR A 224 -6.77 -21.16 3.93
N SER A 225 -6.13 -22.23 3.45
CA SER A 225 -6.77 -23.51 3.17
C SER A 225 -7.55 -24.04 4.37
N ILE A 226 -8.74 -24.55 4.09
CA ILE A 226 -9.45 -25.45 5.00
C ILE A 226 -9.07 -26.86 4.62
N VAL A 227 -8.67 -27.65 5.60
CA VAL A 227 -8.32 -29.05 5.43
C VAL A 227 -9.18 -29.91 6.34
N ARG A 228 -9.55 -31.10 5.85
CA ARG A 228 -10.18 -32.13 6.67
C ARG A 228 -9.10 -33.09 7.13
N CYS A 229 -8.89 -33.21 8.43
CA CYS A 229 -7.84 -34.03 9.03
C CYS A 229 -8.43 -35.05 10.00
N GLN A 230 -7.66 -36.11 10.28
CA GLN A 230 -7.88 -36.94 11.46
C GLN A 230 -7.24 -36.25 12.66
N VAL A 231 -8.05 -35.89 13.63
CA VAL A 231 -7.64 -35.27 14.90
C VAL A 231 -7.83 -36.31 15.99
N THR A 232 -6.74 -36.61 16.69
CA THR A 232 -6.76 -37.54 17.82
C THR A 232 -6.87 -36.75 19.12
N ASP A 233 -7.97 -36.95 19.85
CA ASP A 233 -8.14 -36.46 21.21
C ASP A 233 -8.19 -37.66 22.18
N GLY A 234 -7.17 -37.78 23.01
CA GLY A 234 -6.96 -38.94 23.87
C GLY A 234 -6.90 -40.25 23.07
N THR A 235 -7.94 -41.07 23.19
CA THR A 235 -8.04 -42.37 22.50
C THR A 235 -8.99 -42.36 21.30
N ARG A 236 -9.65 -41.23 21.01
CA ARG A 236 -10.59 -41.12 19.88
C ARG A 236 -9.92 -40.36 18.74
N SER A 237 -10.08 -40.86 17.53
CA SER A 237 -9.69 -40.17 16.30
C SER A 237 -10.96 -39.83 15.55
N GLU A 238 -11.18 -38.53 15.33
CA GLU A 238 -12.33 -38.02 14.59
C GLU A 238 -11.87 -37.21 13.37
N SER A 239 -12.71 -37.18 12.36
CA SER A 239 -12.44 -36.41 11.15
C SER A 239 -13.02 -35.02 11.29
N ASN A 240 -12.15 -34.04 11.47
CA ASN A 240 -12.54 -32.66 11.75
C ASN A 240 -12.06 -31.73 10.64
N ARG A 241 -12.72 -30.57 10.54
CA ARG A 241 -12.32 -29.48 9.63
C ARG A 241 -11.41 -28.51 10.37
N LEU A 242 -10.28 -28.18 9.77
CA LEU A 242 -9.28 -27.30 10.34
C LEU A 242 -8.94 -26.18 9.36
N ILE A 243 -8.84 -24.94 9.87
CA ILE A 243 -8.15 -23.86 9.16
C ILE A 243 -6.65 -24.09 9.36
N GLU A 244 -5.89 -24.29 8.28
CA GLU A 244 -4.45 -24.58 8.35
C GLU A 244 -3.66 -23.35 8.84
N LEU A 245 -3.15 -23.41 10.08
CA LEU A 245 -2.34 -22.33 10.66
C LEU A 245 -0.84 -22.54 10.40
N GLY A 246 -0.43 -23.79 10.25
CA GLY A 246 0.94 -24.15 9.93
C GLY A 246 1.12 -25.65 9.76
N ARG A 247 2.25 -26.04 9.18
CA ARG A 247 2.60 -27.44 8.95
C ARG A 247 3.87 -27.79 9.71
N LYS A 248 3.81 -28.84 10.53
CA LYS A 248 4.97 -29.35 11.28
C LYS A 248 5.13 -30.84 10.98
N GLY A 249 6.20 -31.18 10.26
CA GLY A 249 6.43 -32.54 9.79
C GLY A 249 5.35 -33.02 8.83
N ASN A 250 4.77 -34.19 9.10
CA ASN A 250 3.66 -34.78 8.33
C ASN A 250 2.28 -34.34 8.83
N GLY A 251 2.20 -33.50 9.87
CA GLY A 251 0.96 -33.02 10.46
C GLY A 251 0.67 -31.54 10.16
N VAL A 252 -0.61 -31.20 10.28
CA VAL A 252 -1.13 -29.84 10.18
C VAL A 252 -1.53 -29.36 11.57
N VAL A 253 -1.04 -28.18 11.95
CA VAL A 253 -1.57 -27.44 13.10
C VAL A 253 -2.65 -26.53 12.57
N GLY A 254 -3.86 -26.66 13.09
CA GLY A 254 -4.99 -25.90 12.58
C GLY A 254 -5.99 -25.51 13.66
N TRP A 255 -6.78 -24.49 13.37
CA TRP A 255 -7.94 -24.14 14.17
C TRP A 255 -9.10 -25.08 13.83
N ASN A 256 -9.53 -25.89 14.78
CA ASN A 256 -10.60 -26.86 14.61
C ASN A 256 -11.96 -26.14 14.63
N LEU A 257 -12.69 -26.25 13.53
CA LEU A 257 -13.98 -25.58 13.37
C LEU A 257 -15.11 -26.25 14.16
N ASP A 258 -14.94 -27.53 14.50
CA ASP A 258 -15.96 -28.32 15.18
C ASP A 258 -15.84 -28.19 16.71
N THR A 259 -14.61 -28.08 17.23
CA THR A 259 -14.34 -27.97 18.68
C THR A 259 -13.94 -26.57 19.15
N GLU A 260 -13.71 -25.62 18.23
CA GLU A 260 -13.25 -24.25 18.52
C GLU A 260 -11.93 -24.20 19.32
N GLU A 261 -10.97 -25.06 18.98
CA GLU A 261 -9.66 -25.14 19.64
C GLU A 261 -8.53 -25.42 18.64
N ILE A 262 -7.28 -25.17 19.03
CA ILE A 262 -6.10 -25.55 18.22
C ILE A 262 -5.93 -27.07 18.28
N SER A 263 -5.89 -27.71 17.12
CA SER A 263 -5.73 -29.16 16.98
C SER A 263 -4.57 -29.53 16.06
N ASN A 264 -3.97 -30.69 16.30
CA ASN A 264 -3.00 -31.31 15.40
C ASN A 264 -3.70 -32.38 14.58
N GLY A 265 -3.75 -32.17 13.26
CA GLY A 265 -4.35 -33.08 12.30
C GLY A 265 -3.31 -33.90 11.53
N LEU A 266 -3.65 -35.16 11.24
CA LEU A 266 -2.90 -36.06 10.36
C LEU A 266 -3.77 -36.50 9.17
N GLY A 267 -3.13 -36.93 8.08
CA GLY A 267 -3.84 -37.44 6.90
C GLY A 267 -4.77 -36.41 6.25
N CYS A 268 -4.39 -35.14 6.29
CA CYS A 268 -5.23 -34.03 5.88
C CYS A 268 -5.47 -33.97 4.37
N THR A 269 -6.71 -33.71 3.97
CA THR A 269 -7.11 -33.44 2.58
C THR A 269 -7.69 -32.03 2.46
N GLY A 270 -7.33 -31.28 1.41
CA GLY A 270 -7.88 -29.94 1.17
C GLY A 270 -9.38 -29.97 0.90
N GLU A 271 -10.11 -29.02 1.47
CA GLU A 271 -11.48 -28.71 1.10
C GLU A 271 -11.51 -27.60 0.05
N GLU A 272 -12.42 -27.71 -0.93
CA GLU A 272 -12.56 -26.70 -1.99
C GLU A 272 -13.22 -25.41 -1.49
N SER A 273 -14.03 -25.49 -0.44
CA SER A 273 -14.71 -24.33 0.13
C SER A 273 -13.88 -23.72 1.24
N LEU A 274 -13.65 -22.40 1.15
CA LEU A 274 -13.05 -21.60 2.21
C LEU A 274 -14.08 -21.01 3.19
N TYR A 275 -15.37 -21.25 2.98
CA TYR A 275 -16.42 -20.68 3.84
C TYR A 275 -16.47 -21.36 5.21
N VAL A 276 -16.39 -20.53 6.24
CA VAL A 276 -16.46 -20.93 7.65
C VAL A 276 -17.73 -20.37 8.31
N ARG A 277 -18.13 -19.16 7.93
CA ARG A 277 -19.31 -18.45 8.46
C ARG A 277 -20.06 -17.74 7.35
N GLU A 278 -21.27 -17.30 7.64
CA GLU A 278 -22.01 -16.42 6.74
C GLU A 278 -21.35 -15.03 6.67
N PRO A 279 -21.33 -14.40 5.49
CA PRO A 279 -20.85 -13.03 5.37
C PRO A 279 -21.78 -12.07 6.11
N TRP A 280 -21.23 -10.97 6.65
CA TRP A 280 -21.96 -10.06 7.54
C TRP A 280 -23.21 -9.43 6.91
N TRP A 281 -23.24 -9.32 5.58
CA TRP A 281 -24.34 -8.72 4.82
C TRP A 281 -25.49 -9.68 4.51
N ARG A 282 -25.41 -10.96 4.94
CA ARG A 282 -26.49 -11.96 4.75
C ARG A 282 -27.24 -12.32 6.04
N GLY A 283 -26.83 -11.76 7.18
CA GLY A 283 -27.46 -11.98 8.50
C GLY A 283 -28.66 -11.10 8.78
#